data_AF-A0A920LS24-F1
#
_entry.id   AF-A0A920LS24-F1
#
_cell.length_a   1.000
_cell.length_b   1.000
_cell.length_c   1.000
_cell.angle_alpha   90.00
_cell.angle_beta   90.00
_cell.angle_gamma   90.00
#
_symmetry.space_group_name_H-M   'P 1'
#
loop_
_entity.id
_entity.type
_entity.pdbx_description
1 polymer ?
#
loop_
_entity_poly.entity_id
_entity_poly.type
_entity_poly.pdbx_seq_one_letter_code
_entity_poly.pdbx_strand_id
1 'polypeptide(L)'
;MSRSGYLLQNHRFGSKMGDDSIKDMMMGALHDPFSSIHMGITAENIAYEYNISREEMDRFALDSQNKAMAAVKAGLFKDQIVGIEIRKIVK
;
A
#
# COMPACT_ATOMS: atom_id res chain seq x y z
N MET A 1 3.98 -3.33 5.08
CA MET A 1 2.99 -4.40 4.86
C MET A 1 3.65 -5.77 4.95
N SER A 2 4.03 -6.23 6.15
CA SER A 2 4.86 -7.45 6.33
C SER A 2 4.07 -8.76 6.43
N ARG A 3 2.73 -8.69 6.47
CA ARG A 3 1.84 -9.86 6.62
C ARG A 3 1.25 -10.36 5.30
N SER A 4 1.60 -9.73 4.16
CA SER A 4 1.20 -10.21 2.84
C SER A 4 1.93 -11.50 2.49
N GLY A 5 1.24 -12.41 1.81
CA GLY A 5 1.81 -13.67 1.35
C GLY A 5 2.68 -13.50 0.10
N TYR A 6 3.39 -14.56 -0.22
CA TYR A 6 4.11 -14.74 -1.47
C TYR A 6 3.59 -15.98 -2.19
N LEU A 7 3.55 -15.95 -3.53
CA LEU A 7 3.09 -17.06 -4.37
C LEU A 7 4.25 -17.67 -5.15
N LEU A 8 4.32 -19.00 -5.07
CA LEU A 8 5.14 -19.86 -5.91
C LEU A 8 4.21 -20.56 -6.92
N GLN A 9 3.93 -19.90 -8.05
CA GLN A 9 2.84 -20.30 -8.94
C GLN A 9 3.04 -21.69 -9.57
N ASN A 10 4.28 -22.08 -9.87
CA ASN A 10 4.58 -23.34 -10.56
C ASN A 10 4.71 -24.55 -9.61
N HIS A 11 4.74 -24.31 -8.29
CA HIS A 11 5.11 -25.34 -7.32
C HIS A 11 3.98 -26.32 -6.96
N ARG A 12 2.74 -26.09 -7.42
CA ARG A 12 1.64 -27.05 -7.22
C ARG A 12 1.94 -28.41 -7.88
N PHE A 13 2.53 -28.39 -9.06
CA PHE A 13 2.86 -29.60 -9.84
C PHE A 13 4.37 -29.79 -10.04
N GLY A 14 5.18 -28.88 -9.50
CA GLY A 14 6.65 -28.93 -9.52
C GLY A 14 7.25 -28.09 -10.64
N SER A 15 8.25 -27.29 -10.29
CA SER A 15 9.17 -26.66 -11.25
C SER A 15 10.34 -27.62 -11.48
N LYS A 16 10.49 -28.16 -12.69
CA LYS A 16 11.40 -29.29 -12.98
C LYS A 16 12.87 -28.93 -12.94
N MET A 17 13.25 -27.79 -13.53
CA MET A 17 14.64 -27.32 -13.64
C MET A 17 14.64 -25.84 -14.08
N GLY A 18 15.63 -25.06 -13.62
CA GLY A 18 15.80 -23.65 -13.95
C GLY A 18 15.34 -22.70 -12.85
N ASP A 19 15.48 -21.41 -13.09
CA ASP A 19 15.06 -20.36 -12.15
C ASP A 19 13.52 -20.31 -12.04
N ASP A 20 13.02 -20.03 -10.83
CA ASP A 20 11.61 -19.75 -10.59
C ASP A 20 11.47 -18.39 -9.89
N SER A 21 10.27 -17.80 -9.97
CA SER A 21 9.98 -16.49 -9.41
C SER A 21 8.97 -16.59 -8.28
N ILE A 22 9.28 -15.90 -7.19
CA ILE A 22 8.36 -15.69 -6.08
C ILE A 22 7.60 -14.40 -6.35
N LYS A 23 6.26 -14.46 -6.40
CA LYS A 23 5.41 -13.29 -6.62
C LYS A 23 4.95 -12.72 -5.28
N ASP A 24 5.17 -11.43 -5.04
CA ASP A 24 4.56 -10.73 -3.91
C ASP A 24 3.06 -10.54 -4.17
N MET A 25 2.21 -11.08 -3.29
CA MET A 25 0.75 -10.93 -3.42
C MET A 25 0.29 -9.49 -3.27
N MET A 26 1.02 -8.67 -2.50
CA MET A 26 0.70 -7.26 -2.34
C MET A 26 0.84 -6.53 -3.67
N MET A 27 1.84 -6.90 -4.46
CA MET A 27 2.04 -6.31 -5.80
C MET A 27 0.88 -6.67 -6.73
N GLY A 28 0.26 -7.84 -6.56
CA GLY A 28 -0.96 -8.20 -7.28
C GLY A 28 -2.15 -7.28 -6.97
N ALA A 29 -2.21 -6.67 -5.79
CA ALA A 29 -3.25 -5.69 -5.44
C ALA A 29 -2.89 -4.24 -5.82
N LEU A 30 -1.60 -3.95 -6.01
CA LEU A 30 -1.07 -2.61 -6.31
C LEU A 30 -0.61 -2.43 -7.77
N HIS A 31 -0.82 -3.43 -8.62
CA HIS A 31 -0.58 -3.36 -10.06
C HIS A 31 -1.89 -3.34 -10.82
N ASP A 32 -1.91 -2.56 -11.90
CA ASP A 32 -3.01 -2.54 -12.85
C ASP A 32 -3.07 -3.89 -13.57
N PRO A 33 -4.17 -4.65 -13.50
CA PRO A 33 -4.25 -5.94 -14.17
C PRO A 33 -4.26 -5.84 -15.70
N PHE A 34 -4.50 -4.65 -16.27
CA PHE A 34 -4.58 -4.46 -17.73
C PHE A 34 -3.24 -3.99 -18.32
N SER A 35 -2.59 -3.02 -17.67
CA SER A 35 -1.37 -2.37 -18.17
C SER A 35 -0.11 -2.88 -17.48
N SER A 36 -0.23 -3.73 -16.45
CA SER A 36 0.89 -4.33 -15.71
C SER A 36 1.86 -3.30 -15.10
N ILE A 37 1.36 -2.11 -14.75
CA ILE A 37 2.12 -1.02 -14.09
C ILE A 37 1.70 -0.88 -12.62
N HIS A 38 2.60 -0.38 -11.78
CA HIS A 38 2.28 -0.02 -10.40
C HIS A 38 1.30 1.16 -10.37
N MET A 39 0.36 1.20 -9.43
CA MET A 39 -0.60 2.32 -9.26
C MET A 39 0.08 3.69 -9.07
N GLY A 40 1.34 3.72 -8.62
CA GLY A 40 2.13 4.95 -8.58
C GLY A 40 2.30 5.58 -9.97
N ILE A 41 2.46 4.76 -11.01
CA ILE A 41 2.57 5.25 -12.40
C ILE A 41 1.25 5.85 -12.88
N THR A 42 0.10 5.27 -12.49
CA THR A 42 -1.19 5.89 -12.84
C THR A 42 -1.36 7.25 -12.16
N ALA A 43 -0.82 7.43 -10.95
CA ALA A 43 -0.79 8.73 -10.28
C ALA A 43 0.12 9.73 -11.01
N GLU A 44 1.31 9.30 -11.46
CA GLU A 44 2.21 10.15 -12.28
C GLU A 44 1.57 10.55 -13.62
N ASN A 45 0.82 9.65 -14.27
CA ASN A 45 0.10 9.97 -15.50
C ASN A 45 -0.92 11.10 -15.27
N ILE A 46 -1.67 11.05 -14.16
CA ILE A 46 -2.60 12.12 -13.76
C ILE A 46 -1.83 13.41 -13.45
N ALA A 47 -0.74 13.32 -12.69
CA ALA A 47 0.06 14.49 -12.36
C ALA A 47 0.58 15.19 -13.62
N TYR A 48 1.03 14.42 -14.61
CA TYR A 48 1.46 14.94 -15.90
C TYR A 48 0.31 15.56 -16.70
N GLU A 49 -0.81 14.84 -16.88
CA GLU A 49 -1.97 15.30 -17.67
C GLU A 49 -2.56 16.61 -17.12
N TYR A 50 -2.59 16.75 -15.80
CA TYR A 50 -3.17 17.91 -15.11
C TYR A 50 -2.12 18.94 -14.68
N ASN A 51 -0.85 18.79 -15.08
CA ASN A 51 0.26 19.66 -14.70
C ASN A 51 0.39 19.90 -13.18
N ILE A 52 0.17 18.86 -12.38
CA ILE A 52 0.32 18.91 -10.93
C ILE A 52 1.81 18.82 -10.59
N SER A 53 2.35 19.90 -10.03
CA SER A 53 3.76 19.97 -9.64
C SER A 53 4.06 19.15 -8.40
N ARG A 54 5.34 18.82 -8.21
CA ARG A 54 5.81 18.15 -6.99
C ARG A 54 5.55 18.99 -5.74
N GLU A 55 5.70 20.30 -5.84
CA GLU A 55 5.49 21.24 -4.75
C GLU A 55 4.01 21.30 -4.32
N GLU A 56 3.07 21.19 -5.27
CA GLU A 56 1.64 21.08 -4.97
C GLU A 56 1.30 19.76 -4.26
N MET A 57 1.85 18.64 -4.74
CA MET A 57 1.69 17.34 -4.10
C MET A 57 2.22 17.34 -2.67
N ASP A 58 3.42 17.89 -2.46
CA ASP A 58 4.06 17.97 -1.15
C ASP A 58 3.29 18.90 -0.19
N ARG A 59 2.79 20.04 -0.68
CA ARG A 59 1.95 20.95 0.11
C ARG A 59 0.66 20.28 0.56
N PHE A 60 0.00 19.54 -0.34
CA PHE A 60 -1.21 18.78 0.00
C PHE A 60 -0.92 17.70 1.05
N ALA A 61 0.18 16.96 0.89
CA ALA A 61 0.59 15.94 1.84
C ALA A 61 0.88 16.52 3.22
N LEU A 62 1.58 17.66 3.30
CA LEU A 62 1.86 18.35 4.57
C LEU A 62 0.57 18.82 5.27
N ASP A 63 -0.36 19.40 4.52
CA ASP A 63 -1.66 19.81 5.06
C ASP A 63 -2.46 18.61 5.59
N SER A 64 -2.46 17.50 4.84
CA SER A 64 -3.08 16.24 5.28
C SER A 64 -2.50 15.74 6.61
N GLN A 65 -1.17 15.74 6.75
CA GLN A 65 -0.49 15.34 7.99
C GLN A 65 -0.85 16.25 9.17
N ASN A 66 -0.88 17.57 8.96
CA ASN A 66 -1.25 18.54 9.99
C ASN A 66 -2.69 18.34 10.46
N LYS A 67 -3.64 18.16 9.52
CA LYS A 67 -5.05 17.89 9.83
C LYS A 67 -5.22 16.57 10.59
N ALA A 68 -4.55 15.51 10.16
CA ALA A 68 -4.60 14.21 10.81
C ALA A 68 -4.14 14.30 12.27
N MET A 69 -3.00 14.96 12.53
CA MET A 69 -2.50 15.16 13.89
C MET A 69 -3.47 15.99 14.75
N ALA A 70 -4.03 17.07 14.21
CA ALA A 70 -4.99 17.90 14.93
C ALA A 70 -6.27 17.13 15.29
N ALA A 71 -6.82 16.37 14.34
CA ALA A 71 -8.02 15.55 14.54
C ALA A 71 -7.82 14.45 15.60
N VAL A 72 -6.66 13.79 15.58
CA VAL A 72 -6.30 12.80 16.61
C VAL A 72 -6.19 13.45 17.99
N LYS A 73 -5.52 14.61 18.11
CA LYS A 73 -5.39 15.35 19.39
C LYS A 73 -6.74 15.83 19.92
N ALA A 74 -7.63 16.27 19.04
CA ALA A 74 -8.99 16.68 19.38
C ALA A 74 -9.92 15.49 19.70
N GLY A 75 -9.47 14.25 19.50
CA GLY A 75 -10.25 13.05 19.80
C GLY A 75 -11.37 12.76 18.81
N LEU A 76 -11.34 13.33 17.60
CA LEU A 76 -12.43 13.24 16.62
C LEU A 76 -12.70 11.80 16.13
N PHE A 77 -11.71 10.90 16.26
CA PHE A 77 -11.83 9.49 15.86
C PHE A 77 -12.22 8.56 17.02
N LYS A 78 -12.39 9.05 18.25
CA LYS A 78 -12.64 8.20 19.42
C LYS A 78 -13.88 7.32 19.25
N ASP A 79 -14.95 7.88 18.66
CA ASP A 79 -16.22 7.17 18.50
C ASP A 79 -16.22 6.21 17.28
N GLN A 80 -15.18 6.26 16.44
CA GLN A 80 -15.08 5.48 15.20
C GLN A 80 -14.07 4.33 15.30
N ILE A 81 -13.14 4.39 16.27
CA ILE A 81 -12.07 3.40 16.42
C ILE A 81 -12.41 2.43 17.55
N VAL A 82 -12.68 1.18 17.19
CA VAL A 82 -12.76 0.09 18.16
C VAL A 82 -11.36 -0.31 18.63
N GLY A 83 -11.16 -0.39 19.95
CA GLY A 83 -9.91 -0.86 20.53
C GLY A 83 -9.67 -2.34 20.23
N ILE A 84 -8.46 -2.68 19.76
CA ILE A 84 -8.05 -4.07 19.54
C ILE A 84 -7.04 -4.47 20.61
N GLU A 85 -7.42 -5.40 21.47
CA GLU A 85 -6.53 -5.95 22.48
C GLU A 85 -5.53 -6.95 21.87
N ILE A 86 -4.24 -6.72 22.08
CA ILE A 86 -3.18 -7.62 21.60
C ILE A 86 -2.68 -8.45 22.79
N ARG A 87 -3.02 -9.74 22.80
CA ARG A 87 -2.45 -10.68 23.76
C ARG A 87 -0.96 -10.85 23.47
N LYS A 88 -0.10 -10.47 24.43
CA LYS A 88 1.32 -10.78 24.37
C LYS A 88 1.50 -12.29 24.51
N ILE A 89 1.97 -12.94 23.46
CA ILE A 89 2.47 -14.32 23.56
C ILE A 89 3.85 -14.19 24.23
N VAL A 90 3.92 -14.55 25.51
CA VAL A 90 5.22 -14.75 26.18
C VAL A 90 5.85 -15.97 25.52
N LYS A 91 7.01 -15.77 24.89
CA LYS A 91 7.86 -16.86 24.43
C LYS A 91 8.64 -17.42 25.61
#